data_AF-A0A094K9R8-F1
#
_entry.id   AF-A0A094K9R8-F1
#
_cell.length_a   1.000
_cell.length_b   1.000
_cell.length_c   1.000
_cell.angle_alpha   90.00
_cell.angle_beta   90.00
_cell.angle_gamma   90.00
#
_symmetry.space_group_name_H-M   'P 1'
#
loop_
_entity.id
_entity.type
_entity.pdbx_description
1 polymer ?
#
loop_
_entity_poly.entity_id
_entity_poly.type
_entity_poly.pdbx_seq_one_letter_code
_entity_poly.pdbx_strand_id
1 'polypeptide(L)'
;MLRLLHVAFGLHILVETPAALNFFINPLEELQLAIPCPSAEALIRQYALLLLGSNAIALVFLLRPIDKVSRRVACALGFYHLGPALRAMSRLVRNKPTLGTSLGGPAVHLAVHVFCLVTLTTGLFPWPARNRRR
;
A
#
# COMPACT_ATOMS: atom_id res chain seq x y z
N MET A 1 -6.12 -2.43 19.75
CA MET A 1 -4.96 -2.75 18.88
C MET A 1 -5.13 -4.03 18.07
N LEU A 2 -5.49 -5.20 18.66
CA LEU A 2 -5.60 -6.46 17.89
C LEU A 2 -6.56 -6.42 16.69
N ARG A 3 -7.75 -5.81 16.83
CA ARG A 3 -8.69 -5.66 15.71
C ARG A 3 -8.20 -4.68 14.63
N LEU A 4 -7.39 -3.70 15.02
CA LEU A 4 -6.87 -2.67 14.11
C LEU A 4 -5.89 -3.25 13.10
N LEU A 5 -5.02 -4.19 13.52
CA LEU A 5 -4.04 -4.80 12.62
C LEU A 5 -4.69 -5.70 11.57
N HIS A 6 -5.73 -6.46 11.92
CA HIS A 6 -6.52 -7.19 10.92
C HIS A 6 -7.12 -6.23 9.89
N VAL A 7 -7.73 -5.13 10.34
CA VAL A 7 -8.25 -4.10 9.44
C VAL A 7 -7.14 -3.51 8.55
N ALA A 8 -5.96 -3.26 9.11
CA ALA A 8 -4.82 -2.72 8.37
C ALA A 8 -4.31 -3.70 7.29
N PHE A 9 -4.21 -5.00 7.59
CA PHE A 9 -3.85 -6.01 6.59
C PHE A 9 -4.94 -6.16 5.51
N GLY A 10 -6.22 -6.16 5.91
CA GLY A 10 -7.33 -6.19 4.96
C GLY A 10 -7.34 -4.97 4.04
N LEU A 11 -7.07 -3.79 4.57
CA LEU A 11 -6.96 -2.54 3.81
C LEU A 11 -5.79 -2.59 2.82
N HIS A 12 -4.62 -3.09 3.24
CA HIS A 12 -3.48 -3.29 2.34
C HIS A 12 -3.87 -4.16 1.14
N ILE A 13 -4.49 -5.33 1.39
CA ILE A 13 -4.95 -6.23 0.33
C ILE A 13 -5.93 -5.53 -0.60
N LEU A 14 -6.91 -4.82 -0.05
CA LEU A 14 -7.96 -4.15 -0.81
C LEU A 14 -7.40 -3.04 -1.72
N VAL A 15 -6.39 -2.29 -1.26
CA VAL A 15 -5.79 -1.20 -2.02
C VAL A 15 -4.79 -1.71 -3.06
N GLU A 16 -3.96 -2.69 -2.69
CA GLU A 16 -2.88 -3.15 -3.56
C GLU A 16 -3.33 -4.18 -4.60
N THR A 17 -4.43 -4.91 -4.38
CA THR A 17 -4.97 -5.86 -5.39
C THR A 17 -5.32 -5.18 -6.73
N PRO A 18 -6.15 -4.12 -6.78
CA PRO A 18 -6.45 -3.46 -8.05
C PRO A 18 -5.21 -2.82 -8.68
N ALA A 19 -4.28 -2.27 -7.89
CA ALA A 19 -3.03 -1.73 -8.39
C ALA A 19 -2.14 -2.82 -9.03
N ALA A 20 -1.97 -3.95 -8.34
CA ALA A 20 -1.21 -5.09 -8.84
C ALA A 20 -1.81 -5.64 -10.15
N LEU A 21 -3.14 -5.81 -10.21
CA LEU A 21 -3.82 -6.23 -11.43
C LEU A 21 -3.61 -5.23 -12.57
N ASN A 22 -3.70 -3.93 -12.29
CA ASN A 22 -3.46 -2.90 -13.31
C ASN A 22 -2.02 -2.93 -13.83
N PHE A 23 -1.02 -3.04 -12.94
CA PHE A 23 0.39 -3.12 -13.32
C PHE A 23 0.71 -4.38 -14.15
N PHE A 24 -0.02 -5.48 -13.91
CA PHE A 24 0.18 -6.72 -14.63
C PHE A 24 -0.49 -6.73 -16.02
N ILE A 25 -1.75 -6.28 -16.08
CA ILE A 25 -2.60 -6.35 -17.28
C ILE A 25 -2.36 -5.15 -18.21
N ASN A 26 -2.25 -3.93 -17.66
CA ASN A 26 -2.17 -2.67 -18.42
C ASN A 26 -0.88 -1.88 -18.12
N PRO A 27 0.32 -2.48 -18.29
CA PRO A 27 1.59 -1.84 -17.89
C PRO A 27 1.89 -0.54 -18.65
N LEU A 28 1.51 -0.45 -19.93
CA LEU A 28 1.77 0.73 -20.76
C LEU A 28 0.95 1.95 -20.29
N GLU A 29 -0.31 1.73 -19.93
CA GLU A 29 -1.19 2.78 -19.41
C GLU A 29 -0.69 3.32 -18.08
N GLU A 30 -0.16 2.45 -17.21
CA GLU A 30 0.40 2.86 -15.93
C GLU A 30 1.74 3.61 -16.09
N LEU A 31 2.59 3.16 -17.00
CA LEU A 31 3.91 3.76 -17.25
C LEU A 31 3.80 5.18 -17.83
N GLN A 32 2.74 5.48 -18.59
CA GLN A 32 2.50 6.79 -19.22
C GLN A 32 3.73 7.31 -19.99
N LEU A 33 4.49 6.40 -20.61
CA LEU A 33 5.68 6.74 -21.39
C LEU A 33 5.28 7.22 -22.78
N ALA A 34 5.98 8.24 -23.29
CA ALA A 34 5.76 8.73 -24.66
C ALA A 34 6.17 7.72 -25.73
N ILE A 35 7.11 6.82 -25.40
CA ILE A 35 7.62 5.76 -26.27
C ILE A 35 7.56 4.45 -25.49
N PRO A 36 6.96 3.37 -26.06
CA PRO A 36 6.95 2.06 -25.42
C PRO A 36 8.37 1.56 -25.10
N CYS A 37 8.53 0.99 -23.92
CA CYS A 37 9.82 0.52 -23.42
C CYS A 37 9.64 -0.89 -22.81
N PRO A 38 10.01 -1.96 -23.54
CA PRO A 38 9.77 -3.34 -23.08
C PRO A 38 10.39 -3.67 -21.72
N SER A 39 11.57 -3.12 -21.42
CA SER A 39 12.22 -3.30 -20.12
C SER A 39 11.45 -2.63 -18.98
N ALA A 40 10.84 -1.47 -19.22
CA ALA A 40 9.99 -0.81 -18.21
C ALA A 40 8.70 -1.61 -17.97
N GLU A 41 8.10 -2.17 -19.02
CA GLU A 41 6.93 -3.04 -18.89
C GLU A 41 7.24 -4.33 -18.13
N ALA A 42 8.39 -4.96 -18.38
CA ALA A 42 8.82 -6.14 -17.64
C ALA A 42 8.99 -5.80 -16.14
N LEU A 43 9.61 -4.66 -15.83
CA LEU A 43 9.79 -4.19 -14.46
C LEU A 43 8.45 -3.93 -13.75
N ILE A 44 7.49 -3.29 -14.41
CA ILE A 44 6.20 -2.98 -13.77
C ILE A 44 5.37 -4.25 -13.54
N ARG A 45 5.43 -5.22 -14.46
CA ARG A 45 4.84 -6.55 -14.26
C ARG A 45 5.51 -7.32 -13.12
N GLN A 46 6.84 -7.22 -12.97
CA GLN A 46 7.53 -7.79 -11.81
C GLN A 46 7.12 -7.11 -10.50
N TYR A 47 6.92 -5.80 -10.51
CA TYR A 47 6.36 -5.05 -9.37
C TYR A 47 4.94 -5.52 -9.01
N ALA A 48 4.10 -5.83 -10.01
CA ALA A 48 2.78 -6.41 -9.78
C ALA A 48 2.85 -7.73 -9.01
N LEU A 49 3.77 -8.63 -9.41
CA LEU A 49 3.97 -9.90 -8.71
C LEU A 49 4.48 -9.69 -7.27
N LEU A 50 5.32 -8.70 -7.04
CA LEU A 50 5.78 -8.33 -5.70
C LEU A 50 4.61 -7.87 -4.81
N LEU A 51 3.65 -7.10 -5.36
CA LEU A 51 2.45 -6.68 -4.64
C LEU A 51 1.48 -7.83 -4.36
N LEU A 52 1.33 -8.77 -5.30
CA LEU A 52 0.56 -9.98 -5.03
C LEU A 52 1.23 -10.82 -3.91
N GLY A 53 2.57 -10.86 -3.89
CA GLY A 53 3.33 -11.47 -2.81
C GLY A 53 3.11 -10.78 -1.45
N SER A 54 3.10 -9.44 -1.42
CA SER A 54 2.81 -8.68 -0.19
C SER A 54 1.37 -8.90 0.29
N ASN A 55 0.41 -9.03 -0.63
CA ASN A 55 -0.97 -9.39 -0.32
C ASN A 55 -1.09 -10.80 0.26
N ALA A 56 -0.35 -11.78 -0.27
CA ALA A 56 -0.31 -13.13 0.29
C ALA A 56 0.23 -13.11 1.72
N ILE A 57 1.30 -12.36 1.99
CA ILE A 57 1.84 -12.16 3.34
C ILE A 57 0.78 -11.50 4.25
N ALA A 58 0.15 -10.43 3.80
CA ALA A 58 -0.90 -9.74 4.54
C ALA A 58 -2.09 -10.67 4.85
N LEU A 59 -2.47 -11.53 3.91
CA LEU A 59 -3.55 -12.51 4.09
C LEU A 59 -3.22 -13.54 5.17
N VAL A 60 -1.99 -14.05 5.21
CA VAL A 60 -1.53 -14.93 6.30
C VAL A 60 -1.70 -14.24 7.65
N PHE A 61 -1.32 -12.96 7.75
CA PHE A 61 -1.46 -12.18 8.99
C PHE A 61 -2.89 -11.75 9.32
N LEU A 62 -3.75 -11.65 8.31
CA LEU A 62 -5.19 -11.39 8.46
C LEU A 62 -5.94 -12.62 9.03
N LEU A 63 -5.48 -13.83 8.72
CA LEU A 63 -6.17 -15.06 9.10
C LEU A 63 -5.63 -15.72 10.38
N ARG A 64 -4.54 -15.20 10.95
CA ARG A 64 -3.90 -15.73 12.16
C ARG A 64 -4.08 -14.81 13.37
N PRO A 65 -3.92 -15.32 14.60
CA PRO A 65 -3.81 -14.48 15.78
C PRO A 65 -2.66 -13.47 15.68
N ILE A 66 -2.93 -12.23 16.07
CA ILE A 66 -1.96 -11.13 16.06
C ILE A 66 -0.94 -11.30 17.17
N ASP A 67 0.34 -11.20 16.81
CA ASP A 67 1.47 -11.29 17.72
C ASP A 67 2.51 -10.17 17.49
N LYS A 68 3.67 -10.30 18.11
CA LYS A 68 4.77 -9.34 17.96
C LYS A 68 5.31 -9.29 16.53
N VAL A 69 5.26 -10.41 15.79
CA VAL A 69 5.71 -10.49 14.40
C VAL A 69 4.72 -9.75 13.50
N SER A 70 3.41 -9.89 13.74
CA SER A 70 2.37 -9.15 13.01
C SER A 70 2.63 -7.64 13.02
N ARG A 71 3.05 -7.06 14.16
CA ARG A 71 3.37 -5.63 14.26
C ARG A 71 4.56 -5.23 13.38
N ARG A 72 5.60 -6.05 13.34
CA ARG A 72 6.81 -5.79 12.53
C ARG A 72 6.50 -5.91 11.04
N VAL A 73 5.75 -6.93 10.65
CA VAL A 73 5.34 -7.15 9.27
C VAL A 73 4.39 -6.04 8.81
N ALA A 74 3.39 -5.67 9.62
CA ALA A 74 2.52 -4.55 9.33
C ALA A 74 3.33 -3.27 9.09
N CYS A 75 4.30 -2.96 9.97
CA CYS A 75 5.17 -1.81 9.78
C CYS A 75 5.97 -1.86 8.47
N ALA A 76 6.52 -3.02 8.11
CA ALA A 76 7.27 -3.20 6.87
C ALA A 76 6.39 -2.97 5.63
N LEU A 77 5.17 -3.53 5.62
CA LEU A 77 4.17 -3.27 4.57
C LEU A 77 3.71 -1.80 4.57
N GLY A 78 3.64 -1.17 5.75
CA GLY A 78 3.32 0.25 5.89
C GLY A 78 4.30 1.14 5.12
N PHE A 79 5.60 0.89 5.24
CA PHE A 79 6.64 1.68 4.56
C PHE A 79 6.53 1.66 3.04
N TYR A 80 6.03 0.57 2.45
CA TYR A 80 5.80 0.51 1.02
C TYR A 80 4.87 1.64 0.54
N HIS A 81 3.85 2.00 1.32
CA HIS A 81 2.89 3.05 0.93
C HIS A 81 3.49 4.47 0.90
N LEU A 82 4.71 4.70 1.40
CA LEU A 82 5.42 5.96 1.19
C LEU A 82 5.66 6.24 -0.29
N GLY A 83 6.04 5.23 -1.08
CA GLY A 83 6.31 5.40 -2.51
C GLY A 83 5.10 5.91 -3.29
N PRO A 84 3.94 5.20 -3.25
CA PRO A 84 2.69 5.66 -3.84
C PRO A 84 2.19 7.00 -3.30
N ALA A 85 2.37 7.29 -2.01
CA ALA A 85 2.01 8.58 -1.42
C ALA A 85 2.87 9.73 -1.98
N LEU A 86 4.20 9.57 -2.02
CA LEU A 86 5.10 10.56 -2.61
C LEU A 86 4.81 10.77 -4.10
N ARG A 87 4.53 9.68 -4.83
CA ARG A 87 4.12 9.74 -6.25
C ARG A 87 2.84 10.56 -6.42
N ALA A 88 1.80 10.31 -5.63
CA ALA A 88 0.55 11.06 -5.65
C ALA A 88 0.75 12.54 -5.29
N MET A 89 1.54 12.81 -4.23
CA MET A 89 1.89 14.17 -3.83
C MET A 89 2.63 14.93 -4.93
N SER A 90 3.58 14.29 -5.62
CA SER A 90 4.29 14.91 -6.75
C SER A 90 3.37 15.29 -7.92
N ARG A 91 2.30 14.50 -8.15
CA ARG A 91 1.28 14.78 -9.18
C ARG A 91 0.43 16.00 -8.79
N LEU A 92 0.07 16.10 -7.50
CA LEU A 92 -0.65 17.26 -6.95
C LEU A 92 0.17 18.55 -7.04
N VAL A 93 1.42 18.53 -6.58
CA VAL A 93 2.30 19.72 -6.58
C VAL A 93 2.57 20.24 -7.99
N ARG A 94 2.65 19.35 -8.99
CA ARG A 94 2.95 19.73 -10.38
C ARG A 94 1.72 20.14 -11.20
N ASN A 95 0.51 20.18 -10.60
CA ASN A 95 -0.76 20.46 -11.30
C ASN A 95 -0.91 19.69 -12.62
N LYS A 96 -0.36 18.47 -12.71
CA LYS A 96 -0.46 17.68 -13.93
C LYS A 96 -1.91 17.21 -14.07
N PRO A 97 -2.64 17.60 -15.14
CA PRO A 97 -4.00 17.13 -15.35
C PRO A 97 -3.98 15.60 -15.38
N THR A 98 -4.96 14.99 -14.73
CA THR A 98 -5.12 13.54 -14.64
C THR A 98 -5.45 12.99 -16.03
N LEU A 99 -4.43 12.67 -16.82
CA LEU A 99 -4.60 11.71 -17.90
C LEU A 99 -4.79 10.32 -17.26
N GLY A 100 -6.05 9.95 -17.01
CA GLY A 100 -6.47 8.55 -16.89
C GLY A 100 -6.43 7.88 -15.50
N THR A 101 -7.57 7.23 -15.20
CA THR A 101 -7.78 5.91 -14.55
C THR A 101 -7.40 5.62 -13.09
N SER A 102 -7.07 6.61 -12.26
CA SER A 102 -7.12 6.39 -10.80
C SER A 102 -8.51 6.78 -10.26
N LEU A 103 -9.28 5.81 -9.75
CA LEU A 103 -10.56 6.05 -9.07
C LEU A 103 -10.39 7.14 -7.98
N GLY A 104 -10.94 8.33 -8.23
CA GLY A 104 -10.91 9.46 -7.30
C GLY A 104 -9.74 10.45 -7.44
N GLY A 105 -8.80 10.23 -8.36
CA GLY A 105 -7.71 11.17 -8.64
C GLY A 105 -6.58 11.23 -7.58
N PRO A 106 -5.57 12.09 -7.78
CA PRO A 106 -4.34 12.09 -6.99
C PRO A 106 -4.55 12.37 -5.49
N ALA A 107 -5.54 13.18 -5.13
CA ALA A 107 -5.87 13.49 -3.73
C ALA A 107 -6.42 12.27 -2.99
N VAL A 108 -7.35 11.53 -3.60
CA VAL A 108 -7.91 10.29 -3.02
C VAL A 108 -6.82 9.22 -2.94
N HIS A 109 -6.01 9.07 -3.98
CA HIS A 109 -4.89 8.12 -3.98
C HIS A 109 -3.90 8.43 -2.85
N LEU A 110 -3.54 9.70 -2.65
CA LEU A 110 -2.71 10.13 -1.52
C LEU A 110 -3.38 9.79 -0.18
N ALA A 111 -4.65 10.15 0.00
CA ALA A 111 -5.38 9.91 1.24
C ALA A 111 -5.45 8.42 1.60
N VAL A 112 -5.73 7.55 0.63
CA VAL A 112 -5.78 6.09 0.80
C VAL A 112 -4.40 5.56 1.23
N HIS A 113 -3.32 5.94 0.56
CA HIS A 113 -1.99 5.45 0.92
C HIS A 113 -1.48 6.00 2.25
N VAL A 114 -1.78 7.25 2.59
CA VAL A 114 -1.48 7.81 3.92
C VAL A 114 -2.28 7.08 4.99
N PHE A 115 -3.55 6.75 4.73
CA PHE A 115 -4.38 5.99 5.66
C PHE A 115 -3.85 4.56 5.85
N CYS A 116 -3.44 3.86 4.77
CA CYS A 116 -2.76 2.57 4.87
C CYS A 116 -1.45 2.67 5.68
N LEU A 117 -0.62 3.66 5.38
CA LEU A 117 0.64 3.91 6.09
C LEU A 117 0.39 4.08 7.59
N VAL A 118 -0.54 4.97 7.96
CA VAL A 118 -0.86 5.25 9.37
C VAL A 118 -1.42 3.99 10.04
N THR A 119 -2.41 3.32 9.46
CA THR A 119 -3.03 2.14 10.10
C THR A 119 -2.04 0.99 10.29
N LEU A 120 -1.16 0.73 9.32
CA LEU A 120 -0.13 -0.31 9.40
C LEU A 120 1.02 0.04 10.37
N THR A 121 1.35 1.32 10.53
CA THR A 121 2.44 1.79 11.42
C THR A 121 1.98 2.17 12.83
N THR A 122 0.68 2.41 13.06
CA THR A 122 0.15 2.71 14.41
C THR A 122 0.39 1.57 15.40
N GLY A 123 0.57 0.34 14.90
CA GLY A 123 1.05 -0.78 15.69
C GLY A 123 2.42 -0.55 16.36
N LEU A 124 3.22 0.43 15.94
CA LEU A 124 4.52 0.75 16.54
C LEU A 124 4.40 1.39 17.91
N PHE A 125 3.41 2.24 18.14
CA PHE A 125 3.24 2.92 19.42
C PHE A 125 2.76 1.92 20.48
N PRO A 126 3.59 1.60 21.49
CA PRO A 126 3.07 0.92 22.66
C PRO A 126 2.13 1.93 23.33
N TRP A 127 0.83 1.62 23.38
CA TRP A 127 -0.03 2.27 24.36
C TRP A 127 0.64 2.06 25.73
N PRO A 128 0.90 3.11 26.52
CA PRO A 128 1.55 2.94 27.81
C PRO A 128 0.71 1.96 28.60
N ALA A 129 1.33 0.86 29.02
CA ALA A 129 0.68 -0.13 29.85
C ALA A 129 0.04 0.62 31.01
N ARG A 130 -1.30 0.61 31.09
CA ARG A 130 -2.02 1.18 32.22
C ARG A 130 -1.48 0.44 33.43
N ASN A 131 -0.66 1.10 34.23
CA ASN A 131 -0.07 0.58 35.44
C ASN A 131 -1.23 0.16 36.36
N ARG A 132 -1.67 -1.10 36.28
CA ARG A 132 -2.42 -1.73 37.36
C ARG A 132 -1.39 -2.09 38.41
N ARG A 133 -0.94 -1.07 39.15
CA ARG A 133 -0.41 -1.31 40.48
C ARG A 133 -1.60 -1.68 41.36
N ARG A 134 -1.52 -2.93 41.84
CA ARG A 134 -2.19 -3.59 42.97
C ARG A 134 -3.28 -2.82 43.68
#